data_AF-A0A499UNZ7-F1
#
_entry.id   AF-A0A499UNZ7-F1
#
_cell.length_a   1.000
_cell.length_b   1.000
_cell.length_c   1.000
_cell.angle_alpha   90.00
_cell.angle_beta   90.00
_cell.angle_gamma   90.00
#
_symmetry.space_group_name_H-M   'P 1'
#
loop_
_entity.id
_entity.type
_entity.pdbx_description
1 polymer ?
#
loop_
_entity_poly.entity_id
_entity_poly.type
_entity_poly.pdbx_seq_one_letter_code
_entity_poly.pdbx_strand_id
1 'polypeptide(L)'
;MTLDQKIGQLFVMRVYGHSATHPDPADVAANRKDIGVDNAAELIAKYHVGGVMYIRWAHNIRDPHQVAALSGGIQKAALAASVPVPVLLSTDQEYGTVARVGAPATLFPAAMALGAGGSPADARTAARTAGAELAALGIRQDYARSRTSTSTPPIR
;
A
#
# COMPACT_ATOMS: atom_id res chain seq x y z
N MET A 1 -7.42 -24.69 -1.58
CA MET A 1 -6.36 -23.98 -2.34
C MET A 1 -5.58 -24.96 -3.19
N THR A 2 -5.52 -24.73 -4.50
CA THR A 2 -4.60 -25.39 -5.44
C THR A 2 -3.15 -24.94 -5.19
N LEU A 3 -2.19 -25.58 -5.86
CA LEU A 3 -0.78 -25.15 -5.79
C LEU A 3 -0.61 -23.72 -6.32
N ASP A 4 -1.20 -23.40 -7.48
CA ASP A 4 -1.13 -22.05 -8.06
C ASP A 4 -1.71 -21.00 -7.13
N GLN A 5 -2.83 -21.31 -6.46
CA GLN A 5 -3.42 -20.42 -5.46
C GLN A 5 -2.48 -20.20 -4.27
N LYS A 6 -1.79 -21.24 -3.78
CA LYS A 6 -0.82 -21.10 -2.69
C LYS A 6 0.40 -20.28 -3.13
N ILE A 7 0.87 -20.48 -4.36
CA ILE A 7 1.98 -19.72 -4.94
C ILE A 7 1.59 -18.25 -5.04
N GLY A 8 0.39 -17.93 -5.55
CA GLY A 8 -0.13 -16.57 -5.64
C GLY A 8 -0.10 -15.83 -4.29
N GLN A 9 -0.42 -16.52 -3.20
CA GLN A 9 -0.39 -15.94 -1.85
C GLN A 9 1.01 -15.49 -1.38
N LEU A 10 2.09 -15.91 -2.05
CA LEU A 10 3.45 -15.47 -1.75
C LEU A 10 3.80 -14.14 -2.42
N PHE A 11 2.95 -13.62 -3.31
CA PHE A 11 3.22 -12.41 -4.07
C PHE A 11 2.43 -11.22 -3.55
N VAL A 12 3.15 -10.11 -3.38
CA VAL A 12 2.60 -8.77 -3.21
C VAL A 12 2.84 -8.02 -4.51
N MET A 13 1.77 -7.59 -5.17
CA MET A 13 1.84 -6.95 -6.48
C MET A 13 1.35 -5.52 -6.44
N ARG A 14 1.79 -4.73 -7.41
CA ARG A 14 1.29 -3.39 -7.66
C ARG A 14 0.32 -3.44 -8.84
N VAL A 15 -0.73 -2.64 -8.78
CA VAL A 15 -1.69 -2.41 -9.86
C VAL A 15 -1.94 -0.91 -10.00
N TYR A 16 -2.05 -0.41 -11.22
CA TYR A 16 -2.43 0.98 -11.48
C TYR A 16 -3.93 1.20 -11.25
N GLY A 17 -4.27 2.38 -10.75
CA GLY A 17 -5.63 2.89 -10.73
C GLY A 17 -6.21 3.13 -9.34
N HIS A 18 -7.21 4.01 -9.34
CA HIS A 18 -7.91 4.50 -8.15
C HIS A 18 -9.13 3.64 -7.76
N SER A 19 -9.48 2.63 -8.56
CA SER A 19 -10.66 1.80 -8.37
C SER A 19 -10.32 0.33 -8.61
N ALA A 20 -10.94 -0.56 -7.83
CA ALA A 20 -10.69 -1.99 -7.92
C ALA A 20 -11.19 -2.59 -9.25
N THR A 21 -12.19 -1.96 -9.87
CA THR A 21 -12.87 -2.48 -11.08
C THR A 21 -13.04 -1.44 -12.19
N HIS A 22 -12.93 -0.14 -11.89
CA HIS A 22 -13.11 0.95 -12.86
C HIS A 22 -11.95 1.95 -12.84
N PRO A 23 -10.69 1.52 -13.08
CA PRO A 23 -9.57 2.45 -13.19
C PRO A 23 -9.65 3.27 -14.48
N ASP A 24 -8.85 4.33 -14.58
CA ASP A 24 -8.86 5.19 -15.77
C ASP A 24 -8.26 4.45 -16.98
N PRO A 25 -8.62 4.80 -18.23
CA PRO A 25 -8.14 4.08 -19.42
C PRO A 25 -6.61 4.00 -19.55
N ALA A 26 -5.90 5.04 -19.08
CA ALA A 26 -4.44 5.04 -19.05
C ALA A 26 -3.87 4.00 -18.07
N ASP A 27 -4.52 3.83 -16.91
CA ASP A 27 -4.14 2.83 -15.92
C ASP A 27 -4.45 1.41 -16.42
N VAL A 28 -5.58 1.21 -17.11
CA VAL A 28 -5.90 -0.06 -17.79
C VAL A 28 -4.82 -0.42 -18.82
N ALA A 29 -4.43 0.54 -19.66
CA ALA A 29 -3.39 0.30 -20.67
C ALA A 29 -2.04 -0.06 -20.02
N ALA A 30 -1.68 0.63 -18.93
CA ALA A 30 -0.47 0.33 -18.17
C ALA A 30 -0.54 -1.05 -17.47
N ASN A 31 -1.67 -1.40 -16.88
CA ASN A 31 -1.88 -2.72 -16.26
C ASN A 31 -1.82 -3.84 -17.29
N ARG A 32 -2.47 -3.70 -18.45
CA ARG A 32 -2.42 -4.70 -19.53
C ARG A 32 -0.98 -4.93 -20.01
N LYS A 33 -0.20 -3.86 -20.15
CA LYS A 33 1.20 -3.93 -20.57
C LYS A 33 2.08 -4.63 -19.53
N ASP A 34 1.93 -4.27 -18.25
CA ASP A 34 2.84 -4.73 -17.20
C ASP A 34 2.46 -6.10 -16.63
N ILE A 35 1.16 -6.35 -16.45
CA ILE A 35 0.62 -7.50 -15.70
C ILE A 35 -0.51 -8.25 -16.44
N GLY A 36 -0.92 -7.80 -17.62
CA GLY A 36 -1.87 -8.54 -18.48
C GLY A 36 -3.29 -8.67 -17.92
N VAL A 37 -3.72 -7.70 -17.10
CA VAL A 37 -5.09 -7.55 -16.56
C VAL A 37 -5.48 -6.08 -16.56
N ASP A 38 -6.76 -5.76 -16.40
CA ASP A 38 -7.23 -4.37 -16.49
C ASP A 38 -7.18 -3.64 -15.13
N ASN A 39 -7.42 -4.38 -14.06
CA ASN A 39 -7.70 -3.81 -12.74
C ASN A 39 -7.33 -4.76 -11.60
N ALA A 40 -7.50 -4.28 -10.36
CA ALA A 40 -7.12 -5.03 -9.16
C ALA A 40 -7.98 -6.29 -8.95
N ALA A 41 -9.28 -6.24 -9.27
CA ALA A 41 -10.16 -7.39 -9.12
C ALA A 41 -9.74 -8.54 -10.05
N GLU A 42 -9.39 -8.24 -11.30
CA GLU A 42 -8.86 -9.22 -12.25
C GLU A 42 -7.49 -9.76 -11.84
N LEU A 43 -6.61 -8.90 -11.31
CA LEU A 43 -5.32 -9.34 -10.75
C LEU A 43 -5.52 -10.43 -9.69
N ILE A 44 -6.46 -10.21 -8.76
CA ILE A 44 -6.78 -11.16 -7.68
C ILE A 44 -7.41 -12.43 -8.23
N ALA A 45 -8.37 -12.30 -9.15
CA ALA A 45 -9.06 -13.44 -9.75
C ALA A 45 -8.12 -14.33 -10.56
N LYS A 46 -7.19 -13.73 -11.31
CA LYS A 46 -6.28 -14.43 -12.23
C LYS A 46 -5.05 -15.01 -11.53
N TYR A 47 -4.45 -14.25 -10.61
CA TYR A 47 -3.16 -14.60 -10.01
C TYR A 47 -3.23 -14.99 -8.54
N HIS A 48 -4.39 -14.84 -7.89
CA HIS A 48 -4.60 -15.22 -6.48
C HIS A 48 -3.56 -14.58 -5.55
N VAL A 49 -3.22 -13.32 -5.81
CA VAL A 49 -2.16 -12.60 -5.08
C VAL A 49 -2.47 -12.53 -3.57
N GLY A 50 -1.44 -12.65 -2.75
CA GLY A 50 -1.55 -12.52 -1.30
C GLY A 50 -1.58 -11.07 -0.83
N GLY A 51 -1.05 -10.15 -1.63
CA GLY A 51 -1.05 -8.73 -1.28
C GLY A 51 -1.09 -7.78 -2.47
N VAL A 52 -1.53 -6.55 -2.19
CA VAL A 52 -1.47 -5.42 -3.11
C VAL A 52 -0.79 -4.23 -2.43
N MET A 53 0.22 -3.67 -3.10
CA MET A 53 0.97 -2.51 -2.63
C MET A 53 0.47 -1.23 -3.32
N TYR A 54 0.07 -0.24 -2.51
CA TYR A 54 -0.26 1.09 -2.98
C TYR A 54 0.96 1.99 -3.06
N ILE A 55 1.13 2.63 -4.22
CA ILE A 55 2.21 3.57 -4.49
C ILE A 55 1.64 4.79 -5.22
N ARG A 56 2.12 5.99 -4.89
CA ARG A 56 1.56 7.25 -5.42
C ARG A 56 1.58 7.33 -6.95
N TRP A 57 2.68 6.95 -7.59
CA TRP A 57 2.82 6.98 -9.05
C TRP A 57 2.00 5.89 -9.76
N ALA A 58 1.44 4.93 -9.01
CA ALA A 58 0.48 3.96 -9.54
C ALA A 58 -0.97 4.47 -9.46
N HIS A 59 -1.18 5.73 -9.08
CA HIS A 59 -2.47 6.40 -9.02
C HIS A 59 -3.49 5.74 -8.06
N ASN A 60 -3.01 4.99 -7.07
CA ASN A 60 -3.87 4.33 -6.07
C ASN A 60 -4.39 5.29 -5.00
N ILE A 61 -3.67 6.38 -4.76
CA ILE A 61 -3.86 7.29 -3.62
C ILE A 61 -4.19 8.69 -4.15
N ARG A 62 -5.46 9.08 -4.05
CA ARG A 62 -5.96 10.43 -4.36
C ARG A 62 -6.45 11.14 -3.11
N ASP A 63 -7.42 10.54 -2.44
CA ASP A 63 -8.03 11.05 -1.21
C ASP A 63 -8.45 9.90 -0.27
N PRO A 64 -8.70 10.16 1.02
CA PRO A 64 -9.02 9.11 1.99
C PRO A 64 -10.23 8.26 1.64
N HIS A 65 -11.30 8.86 1.13
CA HIS A 65 -12.54 8.14 0.81
C HIS A 65 -12.34 7.25 -0.42
N GLN A 66 -11.63 7.75 -1.43
CA GLN A 66 -11.26 6.98 -2.60
C GLN A 66 -10.38 5.77 -2.23
N VAL A 67 -9.35 5.96 -1.38
CA VAL A 67 -8.49 4.84 -0.98
C VAL A 67 -9.28 3.81 -0.17
N ALA A 68 -10.14 4.23 0.76
CA ALA A 68 -11.00 3.31 1.49
C ALA A 68 -11.95 2.54 0.56
N ALA A 69 -12.49 3.18 -0.48
CA ALA A 69 -13.32 2.53 -1.49
C ALA A 69 -12.54 1.53 -2.35
N LEU A 70 -11.32 1.87 -2.78
CA LEU A 70 -10.41 0.97 -3.48
C LEU A 70 -10.09 -0.26 -2.62
N SER A 71 -9.71 -0.05 -1.37
CA SER A 71 -9.43 -1.12 -0.40
C SER A 71 -10.63 -2.03 -0.20
N GLY A 72 -11.81 -1.47 0.02
CA GLY A 72 -13.06 -2.23 0.15
C GLY A 72 -13.41 -3.02 -1.11
N GLY A 73 -13.19 -2.45 -2.30
CA GLY A 73 -13.40 -3.12 -3.58
C GLY A 73 -12.46 -4.32 -3.77
N ILE A 74 -11.18 -4.16 -3.43
CA ILE A 74 -10.20 -5.25 -3.48
C ILE A 74 -10.57 -6.37 -2.51
N GLN A 75 -10.96 -6.05 -1.27
CA GLN A 75 -11.38 -7.07 -0.31
C GLN A 75 -12.63 -7.82 -0.79
N LYS A 76 -13.61 -7.11 -1.37
CA LYS A 76 -14.79 -7.76 -1.97
C LYS A 76 -14.42 -8.71 -3.10
N ALA A 77 -13.52 -8.31 -3.99
CA ALA A 77 -13.04 -9.16 -5.08
C ALA A 77 -12.32 -10.41 -4.54
N ALA A 78 -11.49 -10.26 -3.51
CA ALA A 78 -10.79 -11.37 -2.87
C ALA A 78 -11.73 -12.36 -2.18
N LEU A 79 -12.74 -11.86 -1.46
CA LEU A 79 -13.73 -12.68 -0.76
C LEU A 79 -14.73 -13.35 -1.71
N ALA A 80 -14.91 -12.82 -2.92
CA ALA A 80 -15.73 -13.44 -3.96
C ALA A 80 -14.99 -14.55 -4.74
N ALA A 81 -13.68 -14.70 -4.56
CA ALA A 81 -12.90 -15.75 -5.21
C ALA A 81 -13.26 -17.15 -4.68
N SER A 82 -12.91 -18.19 -5.44
CA SER A 82 -13.15 -19.59 -5.05
C SER A 82 -12.45 -19.98 -3.74
N VAL A 83 -11.39 -19.26 -3.37
CA VAL A 83 -10.82 -19.32 -2.03
C VAL A 83 -10.88 -17.91 -1.41
N PRO A 84 -11.74 -17.68 -0.41
CA PRO A 84 -11.97 -16.36 0.15
C PRO A 84 -10.90 -16.02 1.18
N VAL A 85 -9.71 -15.65 0.71
CA VAL A 85 -8.62 -15.15 1.56
C VAL A 85 -8.50 -13.63 1.37
N PRO A 86 -8.63 -12.83 2.45
CA PRO A 86 -8.41 -11.38 2.38
C PRO A 86 -7.00 -11.06 1.87
N VAL A 87 -6.91 -10.06 0.99
CA VAL A 87 -5.63 -9.61 0.42
C VAL A 87 -4.94 -8.66 1.41
N LEU A 88 -3.64 -8.82 1.62
CA LEU A 88 -2.85 -7.90 2.42
C LEU A 88 -2.64 -6.59 1.65
N LEU A 89 -3.26 -5.50 2.13
CA LEU A 89 -3.09 -4.17 1.55
C LEU A 89 -1.93 -3.46 2.24
N SER A 90 -0.94 -3.05 1.45
CA SER A 90 0.29 -2.46 1.95
C SER A 90 0.64 -1.10 1.34
N THR A 91 1.43 -0.30 2.04
CA THR A 91 2.07 0.90 1.48
C THR A 91 3.43 1.15 2.15
N ASP A 92 4.07 2.26 1.78
CA ASP A 92 5.39 2.68 2.23
C ASP A 92 5.33 4.10 2.83
N GLN A 93 4.84 4.19 4.07
CA GLN A 93 4.54 5.46 4.75
C GLN A 93 5.63 5.82 5.78
N GLU A 94 6.86 6.04 5.33
CA GLU A 94 8.00 6.38 6.20
C GLU A 94 8.01 7.82 6.74
N TYR A 95 7.21 8.69 6.15
CA TYR A 95 7.21 10.14 6.34
C TYR A 95 8.48 10.85 5.81
N GLY A 96 8.58 12.16 6.01
CA GLY A 96 9.61 12.96 5.35
C GLY A 96 9.45 12.96 3.82
N THR A 97 10.51 12.56 3.10
CA THR A 97 10.49 12.46 1.63
C THR A 97 9.70 11.25 1.12
N VAL A 98 9.47 10.24 1.96
CA VAL A 98 8.80 9.00 1.62
C VAL A 98 7.47 8.90 2.38
N ALA A 99 6.48 9.65 1.91
CA ALA A 99 5.09 9.53 2.35
C ALA A 99 4.22 9.30 1.12
N ARG A 100 3.39 8.25 1.08
CA ARG A 100 2.47 7.97 -0.04
C ARG A 100 1.10 8.57 0.21
N VAL A 101 0.58 8.43 1.43
CA VAL A 101 -0.62 9.12 1.91
C VAL A 101 -0.22 10.51 2.38
N GLY A 102 -0.76 11.54 1.72
CA GLY A 102 -0.53 12.94 2.03
C GLY A 102 -1.71 13.56 2.78
N ALA A 103 -1.74 14.89 2.86
CA ALA A 103 -2.88 15.62 3.43
C ALA A 103 -4.20 15.14 2.80
N PRO A 104 -5.27 14.96 3.60
CA PRO A 104 -5.46 15.42 4.98
C PRO A 104 -4.89 14.51 6.08
N ALA A 105 -4.19 13.42 5.75
CA ALA A 105 -3.52 12.58 6.75
C ALA A 105 -2.41 13.36 7.47
N THR A 106 -2.13 12.96 8.72
CA THR A 106 -1.11 13.60 9.53
C THR A 106 0.27 13.38 8.93
N LEU A 107 1.04 14.46 8.74
CA LEU A 107 2.41 14.41 8.26
C LEU A 107 3.38 14.50 9.43
N PHE A 108 4.24 13.50 9.58
CA PHE A 108 5.30 13.48 10.58
C PHE A 108 6.67 13.85 9.98
N PRO A 109 7.64 14.23 10.82
CA PRO A 109 9.04 14.30 10.42
C PRO A 109 9.59 12.93 9.98
N ALA A 110 10.65 12.94 9.17
CA ALA A 110 11.38 11.73 8.79
C ALA A 110 11.95 11.00 10.03
N ALA A 111 12.27 9.71 9.88
CA ALA A 111 12.83 8.89 10.96
C ALA A 111 14.08 9.50 11.63
N MET A 112 14.97 10.15 10.86
CA MET A 112 16.15 10.83 11.41
C MET A 112 15.77 12.01 12.31
N ALA A 113 14.77 12.81 11.93
CA ALA A 113 14.31 13.94 12.72
C ALA A 113 13.59 13.47 14.01
N LEU A 114 12.80 12.40 13.93
CA LEU A 114 12.22 11.76 15.12
C LEU A 114 13.30 11.19 16.05
N GLY A 115 14.35 10.59 15.48
CA GLY A 115 15.51 10.10 16.23
C GLY A 115 16.30 11.21 16.92
N ALA A 116 16.51 12.34 16.24
CA ALA A 116 17.19 13.51 16.79
C ALA A 116 16.46 14.12 17.99
N GLY A 117 15.12 14.00 18.04
CA GLY A 117 14.32 14.40 19.19
C GLY A 117 14.54 13.55 20.44
N GLY A 118 15.15 12.37 20.32
CA GLY A 118 15.57 11.53 21.46
C GLY A 118 14.44 10.93 22.30
N SER A 119 13.18 11.05 21.86
CA SER A 119 11.99 10.63 22.61
C SER A 119 11.33 9.38 21.99
N PRO A 120 11.48 8.20 22.60
CA PRO A 120 10.76 7.01 22.18
C PRO A 120 9.23 7.15 22.29
N ALA A 121 8.74 8.03 23.17
CA ALA A 121 7.31 8.29 23.32
C ALA A 121 6.72 8.96 22.07
N ASP A 122 7.43 9.95 21.50
CA ASP A 122 6.98 10.66 20.31
C ASP A 122 6.99 9.73 19.09
N ALA A 123 8.03 8.92 18.94
CA ALA A 123 8.10 7.90 17.90
C ALA A 123 6.93 6.89 17.99
N ARG A 124 6.55 6.47 19.21
CA ARG A 124 5.39 5.58 19.42
C ARG A 124 4.07 6.29 19.10
N THR A 125 3.94 7.56 19.46
CA THR A 125 2.74 8.34 19.15
C THR A 125 2.58 8.53 17.65
N ALA A 126 3.65 8.92 16.95
CA ALA A 126 3.65 9.03 15.50
C ALA A 126 3.25 7.71 14.82
N ALA A 127 3.87 6.58 15.23
CA ALA A 127 3.54 5.26 14.69
C ALA A 127 2.09 4.84 14.96
N ARG A 128 1.53 5.15 16.13
CA ARG A 128 0.13 4.85 16.44
C ARG A 128 -0.84 5.66 15.60
N THR A 129 -0.59 6.96 15.45
CA THR A 129 -1.43 7.83 14.62
C THR A 129 -1.36 7.40 13.15
N ALA A 130 -0.15 7.15 12.63
CA ALA A 130 0.08 6.61 11.30
C ALA A 130 -0.70 5.31 11.06
N GLY A 131 -0.55 4.34 11.96
CA GLY A 131 -1.23 3.05 11.86
C GLY A 131 -2.76 3.17 11.92
N ALA A 132 -3.28 4.09 12.75
CA ALA A 132 -4.72 4.33 12.84
C ALA A 132 -5.27 4.95 11.53
N GLU A 133 -4.57 5.92 10.95
CA GLU A 133 -4.95 6.53 9.68
C GLU A 133 -4.90 5.52 8.54
N LEU A 134 -3.81 4.76 8.40
CA LEU A 134 -3.68 3.70 7.38
C LEU A 134 -4.76 2.62 7.54
N ALA A 135 -5.06 2.21 8.76
CA ALA A 135 -6.11 1.24 9.04
C ALA A 135 -7.51 1.75 8.63
N ALA A 136 -7.78 3.05 8.79
CA ALA A 136 -9.03 3.67 8.34
C ALA A 136 -9.15 3.68 6.80
N LEU A 137 -8.02 3.71 6.08
CA LEU A 137 -7.95 3.55 4.62
C LEU A 137 -8.03 2.09 4.16
N GLY A 138 -8.05 1.13 5.09
CA GLY A 138 -8.03 -0.30 4.79
C GLY A 138 -6.63 -0.89 4.58
N ILE A 139 -5.57 -0.10 4.74
CA ILE A 139 -4.17 -0.55 4.64
C ILE A 139 -3.78 -1.22 5.95
N ARG A 140 -3.26 -2.45 5.89
CA ARG A 140 -2.98 -3.29 7.06
C ARG A 140 -1.49 -3.60 7.25
N GLN A 141 -0.68 -3.31 6.25
CA GLN A 141 0.77 -3.45 6.30
C GLN A 141 1.42 -2.13 5.88
N ASP A 142 2.35 -1.66 6.67
CA ASP A 142 3.17 -0.50 6.32
C ASP A 142 4.64 -0.93 6.33
N TYR A 143 5.35 -0.66 5.24
CA TYR A 143 6.77 -0.94 5.14
C TYR A 143 7.63 0.20 5.72
N ALA A 144 7.05 0.98 6.62
CA ALA A 144 7.71 2.08 7.30
C ALA A 144 8.51 1.63 8.52
N ARG A 145 9.80 1.34 8.34
CA ARG A 145 10.84 1.44 9.39
C ARG A 145 12.22 1.21 8.79
N SER A 146 12.91 2.26 8.36
CA SER A 146 14.35 2.15 8.12
C SER A 146 15.08 2.00 9.46
N ARG A 147 15.67 0.81 9.70
CA ARG A 147 16.67 0.60 10.77
C ARG A 147 18.10 0.86 10.28
N THR A 148 18.24 1.42 9.09
CA THR A 148 19.55 1.70 8.51
C THR A 148 20.23 2.81 9.31
N SER A 149 21.36 2.47 9.93
CA SER A 149 22.25 3.47 10.53
C SER A 149 22.88 4.29 9.41
N THR A 150 22.60 5.59 9.35
CA THR A 150 23.31 6.52 8.47
C THR A 150 24.59 6.99 9.17
N SER A 151 25.55 6.09 9.38
CA SER A 151 26.88 6.44 9.93
C SER A 151 27.81 7.02 8.86
N THR A 152 27.44 6.91 7.58
CA THR A 152 28.22 7.44 6.46
C THR A 152 27.68 8.82 6.08
N PRO A 153 28.47 9.90 6.19
CA PRO A 153 28.04 11.22 5.75
C PRO A 153 27.83 11.25 4.22
N PRO A 154 26.95 12.14 3.71
CA PRO A 154 26.81 12.32 2.27
C PRO A 154 28.15 12.79 1.67
N ILE A 155 28.54 12.16 0.55
CA ILE A 155 29.70 12.59 -0.24
C ILE A 155 29.38 14.00 -0.75
N ARG A 156 30.24 14.98 -0.39
CA ARG A 156 30.15 16.35 -0.89
C ARG A 156 30.63 16.45 -2.32
#